data_AF-A0A7Y4QMH2-F1
#
_entry.id   AF-A0A7Y4QMH2-F1
#
_cell.length_a   1.000
_cell.length_b   1.000
_cell.length_c   1.000
_cell.angle_alpha   90.00
_cell.angle_beta   90.00
_cell.angle_gamma   90.00
#
_symmetry.space_group_name_H-M   'P 1'
#
loop_
_entity.id
_entity.type
_entity.pdbx_description
1 polymer ?
#
loop_
_entity_poly.entity_id
_entity_poly.type
_entity_poly.pdbx_seq_one_letter_code
_entity_poly.pdbx_strand_id
1 'polypeptide(L)' 'MVQPEDIVGGEWAEWYAMTPLERWHASGELWAHFLSIGGSLDPEPDSESPFYDGSAPGPCPADGRPGLRVLRRSGV' A
#
# COMPACT_ATOMS: atom_id res chain seq x y z
N MET A 1 13.76 10.50 30.89
CA MET A 1 12.97 11.14 29.82
C MET A 1 12.88 10.09 28.73
N VAL A 2 11.69 9.66 28.34
CA VAL A 2 11.53 8.68 27.25
C VAL A 2 11.72 9.44 25.94
N GLN A 3 12.58 8.94 25.07
CA GLN A 3 12.81 9.57 23.78
C GLN A 3 11.90 8.93 22.70
N PRO A 4 11.54 9.65 21.63
CA PRO A 4 10.69 9.11 20.56
C PRO A 4 11.26 7.84 19.93
N GLU A 5 12.58 7.75 19.80
CA GLU A 5 13.28 6.61 19.20
C GLU A 5 13.05 5.31 20.01
N ASP A 6 12.90 5.43 21.33
CA ASP A 6 12.64 4.31 22.23
C ASP A 6 11.21 3.74 22.07
N ILE A 7 10.30 4.51 21.47
CA ILE A 7 8.87 4.15 21.32
C ILE A 7 8.55 3.67 19.91
N VAL A 8 8.98 4.44 18.90
CA VAL A 8 8.59 4.23 17.49
C VAL A 8 9.73 3.79 16.60
N GLY A 9 10.97 3.75 17.12
CA GLY A 9 12.17 3.49 16.34
C GLY A 9 12.70 4.75 15.64
N GLY A 10 13.94 4.67 15.16
CA GLY A 10 14.67 5.82 14.61
C GLY A 10 14.01 6.44 13.38
N GLU A 11 13.56 5.63 12.42
CA GLU A 11 12.96 6.12 11.17
C GLU A 11 11.70 6.97 11.42
N TRP A 12 10.81 6.49 12.30
CA TRP A 12 9.60 7.22 12.66
C TRP A 12 9.88 8.45 13.53
N ALA A 13 10.88 8.37 14.41
CA ALA A 13 11.31 9.51 15.21
C ALA A 13 11.87 10.64 14.31
N GLU A 14 12.70 10.30 13.32
CA GLU A 14 13.19 11.24 12.31
C GLU A 14 12.04 11.85 11.51
N TRP A 15 11.07 11.04 11.08
CA TRP A 15 9.89 11.52 10.38
C TRP A 15 9.06 12.51 11.21
N TYR A 16 8.94 12.29 12.52
CA TYR A 16 8.23 13.20 13.42
C TYR A 16 8.99 14.49 13.71
N ALA A 17 10.33 14.46 13.64
CA ALA A 17 11.16 15.65 13.80
C ALA A 17 11.08 16.60 12.59
N MET A 18 10.70 16.11 11.41
CA MET A 18 10.60 16.90 10.19
C MET A 18 9.47 17.95 10.24
N THR A 19 9.77 19.11 9.66
CA THR A 19 8.76 20.17 9.40
C THR A 19 7.70 19.68 8.41
N PRO A 20 6.51 20.32 8.37
CA PRO A 20 5.48 19.99 7.39
C PRO A 20 5.97 20.07 5.93
N LEU A 21 6.85 21.03 5.62
CA LEU A 21 7.42 21.18 4.27
C LEU A 21 8.37 20.04 3.92
N GLU A 22 9.27 19.66 4.83
CA GLU A 22 10.18 18.53 4.63
C GLU A 22 9.42 17.22 4.44
N ARG A 23 8.37 16.98 5.25
CA ARG A 23 7.51 15.81 5.07
C ARG A 23 6.78 15.81 3.75
N TRP A 24 6.35 16.98 3.26
CA TRP A 24 5.72 17.08 1.94
C TRP A 24 6.67 16.64 0.82
N HIS A 25 7.92 17.11 0.85
CA HIS A 25 8.94 16.69 -0.10
C HIS A 25 9.27 15.20 0.01
N ALA A 26 9.48 14.68 1.22
CA ALA A 26 9.75 13.26 1.46
C ALA A 26 8.58 12.37 0.96
N SER A 27 7.34 12.81 1.17
CA SER A 27 6.15 12.11 0.65
C SER A 27 6.12 12.09 -0.87
N GLY A 28 6.57 13.17 -1.53
CA GLY A 28 6.73 13.22 -2.98
C GLY A 28 7.77 12.23 -3.52
N GLU A 29 8.91 12.10 -2.85
CA GLU A 29 9.96 11.12 -3.20
C GLU A 29 9.44 9.69 -3.04
N LEU A 30 8.76 9.39 -1.93
CA LEU A 30 8.12 8.08 -1.70
C LEU A 30 7.07 7.77 -2.77
N TRP A 31 6.29 8.77 -3.18
CA TRP A 31 5.30 8.62 -4.24
C TRP A 31 5.95 8.33 -5.60
N ALA A 32 7.02 9.05 -5.94
CA ALA A 32 7.77 8.80 -7.17
C ALA A 32 8.40 7.40 -7.18
N HIS A 33 8.92 6.95 -6.03
CA HIS A 33 9.44 5.59 -5.87
C HIS A 33 8.33 4.53 -6.00
N PHE A 34 7.18 4.74 -5.36
CA PHE A 34 6.03 3.84 -5.46
C PHE A 34 5.59 3.65 -6.92
N LEU A 35 5.53 4.74 -7.70
CA LEU A 35 5.20 4.64 -9.13
C LEU A 35 6.29 3.93 -9.92
N SER A 36 7.57 4.10 -9.58
CA SER A 36 8.67 3.46 -10.32
C SER A 36 8.73 1.94 -10.12
N ILE A 37 8.23 1.43 -8.98
CA ILE A 37 8.12 -0.01 -8.70
C ILE A 37 6.82 -0.63 -9.21
N GLY A 38 6.00 0.11 -9.97
CA GLY A 38 4.78 -0.39 -10.62
C GLY A 38 3.49 0.24 -10.10
N GLY A 39 3.55 1.10 -9.08
CA GLY A 39 2.38 1.79 -8.56
C GLY A 39 1.33 0.85 -7.95
N SER A 40 1.76 -0.33 -7.50
CA SER A 40 0.93 -1.27 -6.77
C SER A 40 1.71 -1.84 -5.58
N LEU A 41 1.07 -1.84 -4.41
CA LEU A 41 1.53 -2.57 -3.23
C LEU A 41 0.73 -3.87 -3.05
N ASP A 42 -0.14 -4.21 -4.01
CA ASP A 42 -0.85 -5.47 -3.95
C ASP A 42 0.16 -6.61 -4.04
N PRO A 43 0.09 -7.61 -3.15
CA PRO A 43 0.95 -8.76 -3.26
C PRO A 43 0.66 -9.49 -4.58
N GLU A 44 1.70 -10.10 -5.15
CA GLU A 44 1.51 -11.02 -6.26
C GLU A 44 0.48 -12.09 -5.86
N PRO A 45 -0.51 -12.41 -6.71
CA PRO A 45 -1.50 -13.42 -6.38
C PRO A 45 -0.85 -14.77 -6.09
N ASP A 46 -1.19 -15.35 -4.94
CA ASP A 46 -0.74 -16.69 -4.54
C ASP A 46 -1.37 -17.76 -5.45
N SER A 47 -0.56 -18.37 -6.32
CA SER A 47 -1.01 -19.41 -7.26
C SER A 47 -1.43 -20.71 -6.58
N GLU A 48 -0.97 -20.95 -5.35
CA GLU A 48 -1.32 -22.14 -4.56
C GLU A 48 -2.58 -21.93 -3.71
N SER A 49 -3.15 -20.72 -3.74
CA SER A 49 -4.39 -20.46 -3.03
C SER A 49 -5.55 -21.26 -3.66
N PRO A 50 -6.40 -21.93 -2.86
CA PRO A 50 -7.60 -22.59 -3.37
C PRO A 50 -8.61 -21.59 -3.96
N PHE A 51 -8.40 -20.28 -3.76
CA PHE A 51 -9.18 -19.21 -4.35
C PHE A 51 -8.52 -18.58 -5.58
N TYR A 52 -7.33 -19.02 -6.01
CA TYR A 52 -6.71 -18.54 -7.24
C TYR A 52 -7.44 -19.08 -8.47
N ASP A 53 -7.77 -18.21 -9.43
CA ASP A 53 -8.48 -18.59 -10.65
C ASP A 53 -7.69 -18.37 -11.94
N GLY A 54 -6.45 -17.92 -11.83
CA GLY A 54 -5.57 -17.65 -12.98
C GLY A 54 -6.04 -16.54 -13.92
N SER A 55 -7.14 -15.85 -13.60
CA SER A 55 -7.64 -14.76 -14.44
C SER A 55 -6.83 -13.47 -14.20
N ALA A 56 -6.63 -12.70 -15.26
CA ALA A 56 -5.99 -11.40 -15.13
C ALA A 56 -6.83 -10.50 -14.20
N PRO A 57 -6.20 -9.72 -13.30
CA PRO A 57 -6.90 -8.80 -12.42
C PRO A 57 -7.82 -7.87 -13.21
N GLY A 58 -9.05 -7.69 -12.73
CA GLY A 58 -9.98 -6.71 -13.29
C GLY A 58 -9.51 -5.27 -13.01
N PRO A 59 -10.10 -4.26 -13.69
CA PRO A 59 -9.79 -2.86 -13.42
C PRO A 59 -10.07 -2.54 -11.95
N CYS A 60 -9.05 -2.06 -11.23
CA CYS A 60 -9.17 -1.63 -9.85
C CYS A 60 -9.61 -0.15 -9.80
N PRO A 61 -10.48 0.25 -8.87
CA PRO A 61 -10.75 1.66 -8.62
C PRO A 61 -9.45 2.40 -8.27
N ALA A 62 -9.30 3.63 -8.76
CA ALA A 62 -8.13 4.47 -8.47
C ALA A 62 -7.97 4.75 -6.96
N ASP A 63 -9.09 4.77 -6.22
CA ASP A 63 -9.11 4.98 -4.78
C ASP A 63 -9.94 3.90 -4.07
N GLY A 64 -9.29 3.22 -3.12
CA GLY A 64 -9.93 2.86 -1.85
C GLY A 64 -10.74 1.57 -1.75
N ARG A 65 -10.70 0.62 -2.68
CA ARG A 65 -11.19 -0.76 -2.38
C ARG A 65 -10.36 -1.83 -3.09
N PRO A 66 -9.88 -2.87 -2.39
CA PRO A 66 -9.43 -4.08 -3.06
C PRO A 66 -10.58 -4.57 -3.93
N GLY A 67 -10.28 -4.88 -5.19
CA GLY A 67 -11.25 -5.38 -6.16
C GLY A 67 -11.95 -6.61 -5.57
N LEU A 68 -13.14 -6.40 -4.99
CA LEU A 68 -13.93 -7.50 -4.42
C LEU A 68 -14.29 -8.43 -5.57
N ARG A 69 -13.64 -9.59 -5.61
CA ARG A 69 -13.99 -10.65 -6.54
C ARG A 69 -15.42 -11.08 -6.25
N VAL A 70 -16.35 -10.79 -7.16
CA VAL A 70 -17.76 -11.15 -7.03
C VAL A 70 -17.86 -12.67 -7.12
N LEU A 71 -17.91 -13.35 -5.98
CA LEU A 71 -17.96 -14.81 -5.89
C LEU A 71 -19.30 -15.42 -6.36
N ARG A 72 -20.32 -14.60 -6.67
CA ARG A 72 -21.63 -15.10 -7.14
C ARG A 72 -22.15 -14.30 -8.34
N ARG A 73 -22.10 -14.93 -9.50
CA ARG A 73 -22.83 -14.52 -10.71
C ARG A 73 -23.99 -15.49 -10.97
N SER A 74 -24.84 -15.73 -9.97
CA SER A 74 -26.16 -16.39 -10.14
C SER A 74 -26.95 -16.49 -8.83
N GLY A 75 -28.24 -16.09 -8.91
CA GLY A 75 -29.36 -16.61 -8.12
C GLY A 75 -29.84 -15.81 -6.90
N VAL A 76 -30.82 -14.91 -7.10
CA VAL A 76 -32.24 -15.16 -6.79
C VAL A 76 -33.07 -14.60 -7.95
#